data_AF-A0A6Y3BCM0-F1
#
_entry.id   AF-A0A6Y3BCM0-F1
#
_cell.length_a   1.000
_cell.length_b   1.000
_cell.length_c   1.000
_cell.angle_alpha   90.00
_cell.angle_beta   90.00
_cell.angle_gamma   90.00
#
_symmetry.space_group_name_H-M   'P 1'
#
loop_
_entity.id
_entity.type
_entity.pdbx_description
1 polymer ?
#
loop_
_entity_poly.entity_id
_entity_poly.type
_entity_poly.pdbx_seq_one_letter_code
_entity_poly.pdbx_strand_id
1 'polypeptide(L)'
;CVIHISLVNLLSVPVSNVGFHATWGGEKPIDLKEYAKWQQLLFSTTMNSTLQLLPGQWQDINLTLKGVSPNNLKYLKLAINMQNINFDNLPPADTRQKKSKK
;
A
#
# COMPACT_ATOMS: atom_id res chain seq x y z
N CYS A 1 12.59 -12.76 0.06
CA CYS A 1 12.18 -12.47 1.44
C CYS A 1 10.66 -12.37 1.50
N VAL A 2 10.05 -12.69 2.65
CA VAL A 2 8.62 -12.46 2.92
C VAL A 2 8.53 -11.59 4.17
N ILE A 3 7.72 -10.54 4.12
CA ILE A 3 7.36 -9.73 5.29
C ILE A 3 5.91 -10.03 5.64
N HIS A 4 5.67 -10.42 6.89
CA HIS A 4 4.34 -10.56 7.46
C HIS A 4 3.99 -9.25 8.16
N ILE A 5 2.91 -8.59 7.75
CA ILE A 5 2.45 -7.33 8.34
C ILE A 5 0.94 -7.33 8.53
N SER A 6 0.47 -6.65 9.57
CA SER A 6 -0.95 -6.34 9.75
C SER A 6 -1.23 -4.93 9.26
N LEU A 7 -2.32 -4.78 8.50
CA LEU A 7 -2.83 -3.49 8.04
C LEU A 7 -4.17 -3.19 8.69
N VAL A 8 -4.48 -1.92 8.90
CA VAL A 8 -5.78 -1.47 9.39
C VAL A 8 -6.26 -0.28 8.56
N ASN A 9 -7.54 -0.29 8.20
CA ASN A 9 -8.18 0.84 7.55
C ASN A 9 -8.59 1.88 8.60
N LEU A 10 -8.04 3.08 8.49
CA LEU A 10 -8.31 4.21 9.38
C LEU A 10 -9.51 5.07 8.92
N LEU A 11 -10.12 4.75 7.77
CA LEU A 11 -11.31 5.41 7.28
C LEU A 11 -12.57 4.83 7.91
N SER A 12 -13.69 5.54 7.79
CA SER A 12 -14.99 5.12 8.31
C SER A 12 -15.78 4.19 7.36
N VAL A 13 -15.28 3.96 6.15
CA VAL A 13 -15.92 3.10 5.14
C VAL A 13 -14.98 1.97 4.73
N PRO A 14 -15.50 0.76 4.41
CA PRO A 14 -14.70 -0.32 3.82
C PRO A 14 -13.97 0.14 2.56
N VAL A 15 -12.75 -0.37 2.38
CA VAL A 15 -11.95 -0.14 1.17
C VAL A 15 -11.57 -1.48 0.57
N SER A 16 -11.92 -1.68 -0.69
CA SER A 16 -11.72 -2.93 -1.43
C SER A 16 -10.71 -2.73 -2.57
N ASN A 17 -10.13 -3.84 -3.03
CA ASN A 17 -9.12 -3.88 -4.10
C ASN A 17 -7.86 -3.06 -3.80
N VAL A 18 -7.45 -3.03 -2.53
CA VAL A 18 -6.25 -2.30 -2.11
C VAL A 18 -5.02 -3.00 -2.66
N GLY A 19 -4.34 -2.33 -3.60
CA GLY A 19 -3.03 -2.74 -4.11
C GLY A 19 -1.92 -1.77 -3.67
N PHE A 20 -0.67 -2.15 -3.93
CA PHE A 20 0.50 -1.35 -3.56
C PHE A 20 1.50 -1.21 -4.71
N HIS A 21 2.11 -0.04 -4.82
CA HIS A 21 3.39 0.11 -5.49
C HIS A 21 4.49 -0.08 -4.45
N ALA A 22 5.35 -1.07 -4.67
CA ALA A 22 6.45 -1.39 -3.77
C ALA A 22 7.78 -1.15 -4.47
N THR A 23 8.73 -0.58 -3.75
CA THR A 23 10.14 -0.47 -4.14
C THR A 23 11.00 -0.90 -2.95
N TRP A 24 11.95 -1.80 -3.16
CA TRP A 24 12.77 -2.34 -2.07
C TRP A 24 14.20 -2.63 -2.52
N GLY A 25 15.11 -2.69 -1.54
CA GLY A 25 16.52 -2.95 -1.81
C GLY A 25 17.41 -2.83 -0.58
N GLY A 26 18.71 -2.68 -0.88
CA GLY A 26 19.75 -2.41 0.10
C GLY A 26 19.64 -1.02 0.73
N GLU A 27 20.57 -0.74 1.63
CA GLU A 27 20.61 0.51 2.40
C GLU A 27 20.70 1.74 1.50
N LYS A 28 19.92 2.77 1.83
CA LYS A 28 19.96 4.04 1.12
C LYS A 28 21.27 4.76 1.46
N PRO A 29 22.11 5.12 0.46
CA PRO A 29 23.38 5.78 0.72
C PRO A 29 23.16 7.20 1.25
N ILE A 30 24.12 7.68 2.03
CA ILE A 30 24.18 9.06 2.50
C ILE A 30 24.81 9.96 1.42
N ASP A 31 25.76 9.43 0.65
CA ASP A 31 26.41 10.17 -0.44
C ASP A 31 25.47 10.31 -1.65
N LEU A 32 25.27 11.56 -2.08
CA LEU A 32 24.52 11.94 -3.27
C LEU A 32 25.08 11.31 -4.55
N LYS A 33 26.41 11.08 -4.62
CA LYS A 33 27.06 10.47 -5.79
C LYS A 33 26.68 9.00 -5.96
N GLU A 34 26.43 8.29 -4.86
CA GLU A 34 26.04 6.88 -4.87
C GLU A 34 24.54 6.70 -5.04
N TYR A 35 23.75 7.75 -4.78
CA TYR A 35 22.29 7.70 -4.82
C TYR A 35 21.75 7.24 -6.18
N ALA A 36 22.26 7.78 -7.29
CA ALA A 36 21.79 7.40 -8.63
C ALA A 36 22.04 5.91 -8.92
N LYS A 37 23.22 5.39 -8.56
CA LYS A 37 23.55 3.97 -8.70
C LYS A 37 22.67 3.10 -7.80
N TRP A 38 22.46 3.51 -6.56
CA TRP A 38 21.57 2.82 -5.62
C TRP A 38 20.14 2.73 -6.17
N GLN A 39 19.60 3.81 -6.75
CA GLN A 39 18.26 3.80 -7.34
C GLN A 39 18.12 2.76 -8.46
N GLN A 40 19.15 2.58 -9.30
CA GLN A 40 19.15 1.59 -10.38
C GLN A 40 19.19 0.13 -9.87
N LEU A 41 19.67 -0.08 -8.65
CA LEU A 41 19.74 -1.40 -8.01
C LEU A 41 18.45 -1.76 -7.26
N LEU A 42 17.50 -0.83 -7.14
CA LEU A 42 16.23 -1.09 -6.47
C LEU A 42 15.32 -1.98 -7.31
N PHE A 43 14.64 -2.90 -6.64
CA PHE A 43 13.55 -3.66 -7.23
C PHE A 43 12.25 -2.89 -7.08
N SER A 44 11.37 -2.95 -8.08
CA SER A 44 10.03 -2.34 -8.01
C SER A 44 8.97 -3.21 -8.65
N THR A 45 7.77 -3.23 -8.07
CA THR A 45 6.61 -3.88 -8.69
C THR A 45 5.29 -3.28 -8.21
N THR A 46 4.22 -3.58 -8.93
CA THR A 46 2.85 -3.30 -8.50
C THR A 46 2.22 -4.60 -7.99
N MET A 47 1.78 -4.59 -6.74
CA MET A 47 1.11 -5.69 -6.05
C MET A 47 -0.38 -5.42 -6.08
N ASN A 48 -1.07 -5.95 -7.09
CA ASN A 48 -2.53 -5.90 -7.13
C ASN A 48 -3.11 -6.96 -6.19
N SER A 49 -4.25 -6.65 -5.57
CA SER A 49 -4.94 -7.56 -4.66
C SER A 49 -6.44 -7.28 -4.66
N THR A 50 -7.21 -8.29 -4.26
CA THR A 50 -8.64 -8.18 -3.93
C THR A 50 -8.84 -7.92 -2.42
N LEU A 51 -7.79 -7.43 -1.74
CA LEU A 51 -7.81 -7.12 -0.31
C LEU A 51 -8.93 -6.13 0.02
N GLN A 52 -9.76 -6.50 0.99
CA GLN A 52 -10.79 -5.64 1.56
C GLN A 52 -10.43 -5.32 3.01
N LEU A 53 -10.23 -4.05 3.31
CA LEU A 53 -9.92 -3.56 4.65
C LEU A 53 -11.17 -2.90 5.27
N LEU A 54 -11.72 -3.55 6.30
CA LEU A 54 -12.85 -3.03 7.07
C LEU A 54 -12.38 -1.95 8.07
N PRO A 55 -13.20 -0.91 8.35
CA PRO A 55 -12.86 0.15 9.31
C PRO A 55 -12.43 -0.41 10.67
N GLY A 56 -11.23 -0.02 11.11
CA GLY A 56 -10.68 -0.38 12.43
C GLY A 56 -10.29 -1.85 12.62
N GLN A 57 -10.46 -2.71 11.61
CA GLN A 57 -10.09 -4.13 11.71
C GLN A 57 -8.68 -4.37 11.18
N TRP A 58 -7.83 -4.99 12.01
CA TRP A 58 -6.51 -5.44 11.60
C TRP A 58 -6.61 -6.69 10.74
N GLN A 59 -5.89 -6.69 9.61
CA GLN A 59 -5.81 -7.82 8.69
C GLN A 59 -4.35 -8.11 8.32
N ASP A 60 -3.96 -9.36 8.47
CA ASP A 60 -2.63 -9.83 8.11
C ASP A 60 -2.50 -10.00 6.60
N ILE A 61 -1.38 -9.51 6.06
CA ILE A 61 -0.99 -9.72 4.68
C ILE A 61 0.49 -10.12 4.58
N ASN A 62 0.81 -10.76 3.47
CA ASN A 62 2.18 -11.18 3.16
C ASN A 62 2.72 -10.35 1.98
N LEU A 63 3.81 -9.62 2.22
CA LEU A 63 4.57 -8.96 1.17
C LEU A 63 5.71 -9.87 0.71
N THR A 64 5.60 -10.41 -0.51
CA THR A 64 6.65 -11.25 -1.09
C THR A 64 7.61 -10.38 -1.91
N LEU A 65 8.84 -10.23 -1.41
CA LEU A 65 9.88 -9.38 -2.00
C LEU A 65 11.00 -10.26 -2.55
N LYS A 66 11.05 -10.43 -3.87
CA LYS A 66 12.08 -11.23 -4.55
C LYS A 66 13.39 -10.44 -4.72
N GLY A 67 14.50 -11.14 -4.92
CA GLY A 67 15.80 -10.54 -5.24
C GLY A 67 16.62 -10.03 -4.06
N VAL A 68 16.06 -9.97 -2.84
CA VAL A 68 16.78 -9.50 -1.64
C VAL A 68 16.58 -10.48 -0.48
N SER A 69 17.68 -10.82 0.21
CA SER A 69 17.66 -11.62 1.42
C SER A 69 17.18 -10.77 2.62
N PRO A 70 16.60 -11.38 3.68
CA PRO A 70 16.12 -10.62 4.83
C PRO A 70 17.17 -9.69 5.44
N ASN A 71 18.42 -10.14 5.57
CA ASN A 71 19.52 -9.36 6.16
C ASN A 71 19.91 -8.13 5.32
N ASN A 72 19.70 -8.19 4.01
CA ASN A 72 20.06 -7.13 3.06
C ASN A 72 18.87 -6.22 2.72
N LEU A 73 17.67 -6.52 3.21
CA LEU A 73 16.49 -5.69 3.05
C LEU A 73 16.53 -4.55 4.06
N LYS A 74 17.09 -3.41 3.65
CA LYS A 74 17.23 -2.21 4.51
C LYS A 74 16.40 -1.03 4.02
N TYR A 75 15.82 -1.13 2.83
CA TYR A 75 14.93 -0.13 2.28
C TYR A 75 13.64 -0.77 1.76
N LEU A 76 12.52 -0.22 2.19
CA LEU A 76 11.19 -0.52 1.67
C LEU A 76 10.40 0.80 1.56
N LYS A 77 9.97 1.11 0.34
CA LYS A 77 8.98 2.15 0.05
C LYS A 77 7.72 1.47 -0.41
N LEU A 78 6.63 1.71 0.29
CA LEU A 78 5.30 1.19 -0.03
C LEU A 78 4.36 2.37 -0.24
N ALA A 79 3.62 2.38 -1.34
CA ALA A 79 2.59 3.36 -1.64
C ALA A 79 1.32 2.65 -2.08
N ILE A 80 0.16 3.24 -1.81
CA ILE A 80 -1.13 2.69 -2.22
C ILE A 80 -1.30 2.88 -3.74
N ASN A 81 -1.71 1.82 -4.44
CA ASN A 81 -2.15 1.91 -5.82
C ASN A 81 -3.65 2.28 -5.84
N MET A 82 -3.96 3.51 -6.26
CA MET A 82 -5.33 4.04 -6.26
C MET A 82 -6.15 3.65 -7.50
N GLN A 83 -5.56 2.97 -8.49
CA GLN A 83 -6.17 2.79 -9.81
C GLN A 83 -7.50 2.00 -9.78
N ASN A 84 -7.61 0.98 -8.92
CA ASN A 84 -8.77 0.08 -8.86
C ASN A 84 -9.43 0.02 -7.49
N ILE A 85 -9.10 0.96 -6.59
CA ILE A 85 -9.67 0.99 -5.25
C ILE A 85 -11.15 1.31 -5.30
N ASN A 86 -11.93 0.58 -4.52
CA ASN A 86 -13.35 0.83 -4.33
C ASN A 86 -13.66 1.19 -2.87
N PHE A 87 -14.50 2.19 -2.67
CA PHE A 87 -15.00 2.62 -1.37
C PHE A 87 -16.45 2.16 -1.25
N ASP A 88 -16.63 0.94 -0.76
CA ASP A 88 -17.97 0.36 -0.61
C ASP A 88 -18.77 1.17 0.41
N ASN A 89 -20.02 1.52 0.07
CA ASN A 89 -20.97 2.32 0.84
C ASN A 89 -20.86 3.86 0.78
N LEU A 90 -20.27 4.47 -0.26
CA LEU A 90 -20.59 5.88 -0.52
C LEU A 90 -22.04 5.99 -1.02
N PRO A 91 -22.96 6.67 -0.31
CA PRO A 91 -24.24 7.03 -0.91
C PRO A 91 -23.95 7.83 -2.18
N PRO A 92 -24.69 7.62 -3.28
CA PRO A 92 -24.61 8.49 -4.44
C PRO A 92 -24.73 9.94 -3.96
N ALA A 93 -23.89 10.83 -4.50
CA ALA A 93 -23.81 12.23 -4.06
C ALA A 93 -25.20 12.92 -4.00
N ASP A 94 -26.14 12.49 -4.86
CA ASP A 94 -27.53 12.96 -4.91
C ASP A 94 -28.37 12.74 -3.66
N THR A 95 -27.99 11.80 -2.78
CA THR A 95 -28.78 11.51 -1.56
C THR A 95 -28.45 12.44 -0.38
N ARG A 96 -27.36 13.23 -0.46
CA ARG A 96 -26.96 14.14 0.63
C ARG A 96 -27.77 15.44 0.68
N GLN A 97 -28.44 15.84 -0.40
CA GLN A 97 -29.24 17.08 -0.43
C GLN A 97 -30.71 16.90 0.01
N LYS A 98 -31.24 15.68 0.08
CA LYS A 98 -32.69 15.46 0.36
C LYS A 98 -33.06 15.23 1.83
N LYS A 99 -32.11 15.21 2.77
CA LYS A 99 -32.40 14.96 4.20
C LYS A 99 -32.41 16.20 5.11
N SER A 100 -32.49 17.41 4.54
CA SER A 100 -32.81 18.62 5.31
C SER A 100 -34.18 19.15 4.88
N LYS A 101 -35.24 18.61 5.50
CA LYS A 101 -36.54 19.26 5.72
C LYS A 101 -37.45 18.25 6.46
N LYS A 102 -37.42 18.33 7.78
CA LYS A 102 -38.57 18.02 8.63
C LYS A 102 -38.59 19.02 9.76
#